data_AF-A0AAX1NET0-F1
#
_entry.id   AF-A0AAX1NET0-F1
#
_cell.length_a   1.000
_cell.length_b   1.000
_cell.length_c   1.000
_cell.angle_alpha   90.00
_cell.angle_beta   90.00
_cell.angle_gamma   90.00
#
_symmetry.space_group_name_H-M   'P 1'
#
loop_
_entity.id
_entity.type
_entity.pdbx_description
1 polymer ?
#
loop_
_entity_poly.entity_id
_entity_poly.type
_entity_poly.pdbx_seq_one_letter_code
_entity_poly.pdbx_strand_id
1 'polypeptide(L)'
;MLKLLKKINISLTLSVFLAITGISVMLVFFLDYHLYESFLGVDMEVLSKYGSFIAGTIGPIFSLVGFILIYETIKWQRKLFERQQFEVKFFEMMKYHRENVELLRHKDPASEELITKKGREVFIALYQQCNQLQKEVMQLLPKGVEQSEKEYHELTLNITYLIFHFGLQEHGEEALVSILNKYVPHQAEHLITELKKKRSKYNAEVPFYVGHQSKLGNYFRHLYHTIKYVDQTKFLTEDEKQSFIKMLRAQFTTYEQAIIFYNAMSVLGKKWRENRWIEKYELIKNIPPKFLGEIDPKEFFEMRFEYEGL
;
A
#
# COMPACT_ATOMS: atom_id res chain seq x y z
N MET A 1 1.22 34.95 -7.86
CA MET A 1 0.63 35.12 -9.21
C MET A 1 1.00 34.00 -10.18
N LEU A 2 2.28 33.57 -10.30
CA LEU A 2 2.69 32.46 -11.18
C LEU A 2 2.08 31.07 -10.86
N LYS A 3 1.76 30.76 -9.60
CA LYS A 3 1.09 29.49 -9.22
C LYS A 3 -0.40 29.42 -9.60
N LEU A 4 -1.06 30.58 -9.75
CA LEU A 4 -2.47 30.65 -10.19
C LEU A 4 -2.60 30.47 -11.71
N LEU A 5 -1.62 30.94 -12.48
CA LEU A 5 -1.56 30.77 -13.94
C LEU A 5 -1.33 29.31 -14.37
N LYS A 6 -0.70 28.48 -13.52
CA LYS A 6 -0.46 27.06 -13.81
C LYS A 6 -1.72 26.18 -13.77
N LYS A 7 -2.87 26.76 -13.37
CA LYS A 7 -4.16 26.07 -13.21
C LYS A 7 -5.18 26.44 -14.29
N ILE A 8 -4.80 27.32 -15.22
CA ILE A 8 -5.67 27.74 -16.33
C ILE A 8 -5.59 26.68 -17.41
N ASN A 9 -6.71 25.99 -17.68
CA ASN A 9 -6.78 25.07 -18.80
C ASN A 9 -6.80 25.88 -20.11
N ILE A 10 -5.69 25.86 -20.84
CA ILE A 10 -5.48 26.69 -22.04
C ILE A 10 -6.54 26.39 -23.09
N SER A 11 -6.89 25.12 -23.27
CA SER A 11 -7.93 24.71 -24.22
C SER A 11 -9.31 25.22 -23.80
N LEU A 12 -9.66 25.18 -22.52
CA LEU A 12 -10.91 25.75 -22.01
C LEU A 12 -10.96 27.27 -22.21
N THR A 13 -9.84 27.96 -21.96
CA THR A 13 -9.74 29.41 -22.15
C THR A 13 -9.89 29.79 -23.61
N LEU A 14 -9.25 29.02 -24.51
CA LEU A 14 -9.39 29.16 -25.95
C LEU A 14 -10.84 28.91 -26.40
N SER A 15 -11.49 27.86 -25.90
CA SER A 15 -12.90 27.57 -26.18
C SER A 15 -13.81 28.73 -25.78
N VAL A 16 -13.60 29.32 -24.60
CA VAL A 16 -14.37 30.48 -24.13
C VAL A 16 -14.15 31.69 -25.02
N PHE A 17 -12.90 31.97 -25.40
CA PHE A 17 -12.57 33.07 -26.30
C PHE A 17 -13.22 32.92 -27.69
N LEU A 18 -13.13 31.72 -28.28
CA LEU A 18 -13.75 31.41 -29.58
C LEU A 18 -15.28 31.53 -29.52
N ALA A 19 -15.90 31.06 -28.43
CA ALA A 19 -17.33 31.18 -28.22
C ALA A 19 -17.76 32.65 -28.11
N ILE A 20 -17.06 33.47 -27.32
CA ILE A 20 -17.32 34.91 -27.21
C ILE A 20 -17.18 35.58 -28.57
N THR A 21 -16.14 35.25 -29.33
CA THR A 21 -15.91 35.79 -30.67
C THR A 21 -17.05 35.44 -31.61
N GLY A 22 -17.48 34.18 -31.64
CA GLY A 22 -18.63 33.73 -32.42
C GLY A 22 -19.92 34.46 -32.05
N ILE A 23 -20.21 34.61 -30.76
CA ILE A 23 -21.38 35.35 -30.26
C ILE A 23 -21.30 36.84 -30.64
N SER A 24 -20.13 37.45 -30.52
CA SER A 24 -19.92 38.87 -30.83
C SER A 24 -20.16 39.15 -32.32
N VAL A 25 -19.63 38.29 -33.19
CA VAL A 25 -19.91 38.36 -34.64
C VAL A 25 -21.40 38.19 -34.90
N MET A 26 -22.06 37.21 -34.28
CA MET A 26 -23.51 36.99 -34.45
C MET A 26 -24.31 38.24 -34.06
N LEU A 27 -23.96 38.89 -32.94
CA LEU A 27 -24.62 40.10 -32.45
C LEU A 27 -24.42 41.29 -33.39
N VAL A 28 -23.21 41.48 -33.93
CA VAL A 28 -22.92 42.56 -34.89
C VAL A 28 -23.78 42.40 -36.14
N PHE A 29 -23.82 41.20 -36.72
CA PHE A 29 -24.63 40.94 -37.92
C PHE A 29 -26.14 41.04 -37.66
N PHE A 30 -26.59 40.65 -36.47
CA PHE A 30 -27.99 40.80 -36.07
C PHE A 30 -28.41 42.27 -35.95
N LEU A 31 -27.57 43.11 -35.33
CA LEU A 31 -27.81 44.55 -35.21
C LEU A 31 -27.79 45.25 -36.57
N ASP A 32 -26.83 44.89 -37.44
CA ASP A 32 -26.73 45.42 -38.79
C ASP A 32 -27.98 45.11 -39.63
N TYR A 33 -28.46 43.86 -39.59
CA TYR A 33 -29.71 43.49 -40.24
C TYR A 33 -30.93 44.23 -39.67
N HIS A 34 -31.02 44.39 -38.34
CA HIS A 34 -32.14 45.13 -37.74
C HIS A 34 -32.16 46.61 -38.17
N LEU A 35 -30.99 47.24 -38.28
CA LEU A 35 -30.88 48.61 -38.81
C LEU A 35 -31.29 48.68 -40.29
N TYR A 36 -30.91 47.68 -41.09
CA TYR A 36 -31.32 47.55 -42.48
C TYR A 36 -32.85 47.43 -42.62
N GLU A 37 -33.46 46.51 -41.87
CA GLU A 37 -34.91 46.28 -41.86
C GLU A 37 -35.67 47.56 -41.47
N SER A 38 -35.19 48.28 -40.46
CA SER A 38 -35.80 49.52 -39.98
C SER A 38 -35.78 50.65 -41.03
N PHE A 39 -34.84 50.63 -41.99
CA PHE A 39 -34.66 51.71 -42.96
C PHE A 39 -35.26 51.38 -44.34
N LEU A 40 -35.24 50.10 -44.76
CA LEU A 40 -35.60 49.67 -46.11
C LEU A 40 -36.75 48.64 -46.17
N GLY A 41 -37.21 48.13 -45.03
CA GLY A 41 -38.20 47.05 -44.95
C GLY A 41 -37.58 45.65 -45.05
N VAL A 42 -38.43 44.61 -44.93
CA VAL A 42 -37.98 43.21 -44.90
C VAL A 42 -37.65 42.71 -46.30
N ASP A 43 -36.38 42.37 -46.54
CA ASP A 43 -35.90 41.69 -47.76
C ASP A 43 -35.43 40.26 -47.44
N MET A 44 -36.17 39.28 -47.97
CA MET A 44 -35.90 37.86 -47.76
C MET A 44 -34.61 37.37 -48.43
N GLU A 45 -34.17 38.00 -49.53
CA GLU A 45 -32.93 37.65 -50.21
C GLU A 45 -31.71 38.10 -49.38
N VAL A 46 -31.79 39.32 -48.82
CA VAL A 46 -30.75 39.85 -47.94
C VAL A 46 -30.67 39.01 -46.66
N LEU A 47 -31.80 38.73 -46.00
CA LEU A 47 -31.84 37.86 -44.83
C LEU A 47 -31.21 36.48 -45.11
N SER A 48 -31.48 35.90 -46.29
CA SER A 48 -30.88 34.63 -46.71
C SER A 48 -29.36 34.70 -46.87
N LYS A 49 -28.80 35.83 -47.32
CA LYS A 49 -27.34 36.04 -47.43
C LYS A 49 -26.68 36.18 -46.06
N TYR A 50 -27.32 36.88 -45.12
CA TYR A 50 -26.84 36.96 -43.73
C TYR A 50 -26.87 35.59 -43.06
N GLY A 51 -27.98 34.85 -43.20
CA GLY A 51 -28.14 33.51 -42.66
C GLY A 51 -27.06 32.53 -43.18
N SER A 52 -26.75 32.57 -44.47
CA SER A 52 -25.71 31.70 -45.06
C SER A 52 -24.30 32.08 -44.60
N PHE A 53 -23.99 33.37 -44.47
CA PHE A 53 -22.70 33.82 -43.92
C PHE A 53 -22.51 33.42 -42.46
N ILE A 54 -23.54 33.61 -41.61
CA ILE A 54 -23.54 33.17 -40.22
C ILE A 54 -23.34 31.66 -40.16
N ALA A 55 -24.11 30.88 -40.92
CA ALA A 55 -23.98 29.43 -40.94
C ALA A 55 -22.57 28.98 -41.38
N GLY A 56 -22.00 29.61 -42.41
CA GLY A 56 -20.68 29.28 -42.95
C GLY A 56 -19.49 29.71 -42.09
N THR A 57 -19.66 30.75 -41.26
CA THR A 57 -18.56 31.30 -40.44
C THR A 57 -18.69 30.92 -38.97
N ILE A 58 -19.87 31.10 -38.40
CA ILE A 58 -20.15 30.89 -36.97
C ILE A 58 -20.33 29.40 -36.68
N GLY A 59 -20.95 28.64 -37.59
CA GLY A 59 -21.11 27.19 -37.48
C GLY A 59 -19.79 26.43 -37.25
N PRO A 60 -18.76 26.65 -38.09
CA PRO A 60 -17.43 26.05 -37.88
C PRO A 60 -16.75 26.48 -36.57
N ILE A 61 -16.88 27.75 -36.16
CA ILE A 61 -16.32 28.25 -34.88
C ILE A 61 -16.94 27.47 -33.71
N PHE A 62 -18.27 27.37 -33.66
CA PHE A 62 -18.94 26.61 -32.60
C PHE A 62 -18.67 25.11 -32.69
N SER A 63 -18.53 24.56 -33.90
CA SER A 63 -18.13 23.16 -34.09
C SER A 63 -16.74 22.89 -33.52
N LEU A 64 -15.78 23.80 -33.76
CA LEU A 64 -14.43 23.72 -33.19
C LEU A 64 -14.45 23.85 -31.67
N VAL A 65 -15.23 24.79 -31.12
CA VAL A 65 -15.43 24.93 -29.67
C VAL A 65 -15.97 23.61 -29.08
N GLY A 66 -17.01 23.05 -29.68
CA GLY A 66 -17.61 21.78 -29.26
C GLY A 66 -16.61 20.64 -29.29
N PHE A 67 -15.82 20.52 -30.36
CA PHE A 67 -14.76 19.53 -30.47
C PHE A 67 -13.71 19.66 -29.35
N ILE A 68 -13.23 20.87 -29.08
CA ILE A 68 -12.24 21.11 -28.00
C ILE A 68 -12.84 20.72 -26.63
N LEU A 69 -14.09 21.10 -26.36
CA LEU A 69 -14.77 20.77 -25.10
C LEU A 69 -14.97 19.26 -24.92
N ILE A 70 -15.38 18.55 -25.99
CA ILE A 70 -15.50 17.08 -25.97
C ILE A 70 -14.13 16.44 -25.73
N TYR A 71 -13.07 16.91 -26.40
CA TYR A 71 -11.73 16.39 -26.21
C TYR A 71 -11.20 16.59 -24.78
N GLU A 72 -11.44 17.75 -24.17
CA GLU A 72 -11.11 17.99 -22.76
C GLU A 72 -11.95 17.13 -21.81
N THR A 73 -13.22 16.91 -22.14
CA THR A 73 -14.11 16.02 -21.39
C THR A 73 -13.55 14.59 -21.41
N ILE A 74 -13.14 14.07 -22.57
CA ILE A 74 -12.54 12.72 -22.70
C ILE A 74 -11.25 12.61 -21.87
N LYS A 75 -10.39 13.62 -21.87
CA LYS A 75 -9.18 13.63 -21.03
C LYS A 75 -9.51 13.56 -19.55
N TRP A 76 -10.50 14.34 -19.10
CA TRP A 76 -10.92 14.34 -17.70
C TRP A 76 -11.56 13.00 -17.31
N GLN A 77 -12.44 12.46 -18.17
CA GLN A 77 -13.03 11.13 -18.00
C GLN A 77 -11.97 10.03 -17.90
N ARG A 78 -10.92 10.06 -18.74
CA ARG A 78 -9.83 9.09 -18.65
C ARG A 78 -9.11 9.14 -17.31
N LYS A 79 -8.80 10.34 -16.79
CA LYS A 79 -8.17 10.49 -15.47
C LYS A 79 -9.07 9.98 -14.35
N LEU A 80 -10.36 10.32 -14.41
CA LEU A 80 -11.36 9.83 -13.45
C LEU A 80 -11.46 8.31 -13.49
N PHE A 81 -11.49 7.72 -14.68
CA PHE A 81 -11.55 6.29 -14.90
C PHE A 81 -10.30 5.57 -14.39
N GLU A 82 -9.10 6.08 -14.69
CA GLU A 82 -7.83 5.53 -14.17
C GLU A 82 -7.82 5.53 -12.63
N ARG A 83 -8.34 6.60 -12.00
CA ARG A 83 -8.48 6.67 -10.54
C ARG A 83 -9.50 5.68 -9.99
N GLN A 84 -10.67 5.55 -10.62
CA GLN A 84 -11.69 4.59 -10.22
C GLN A 84 -11.20 3.14 -10.34
N GLN A 85 -10.52 2.80 -11.45
CA GLN A 85 -9.93 1.48 -11.64
C GLN A 85 -8.89 1.17 -10.55
N PHE A 86 -8.09 2.18 -10.19
CA PHE A 86 -7.14 2.05 -9.09
C PHE A 86 -7.83 1.77 -7.76
N GLU A 87 -8.84 2.57 -7.40
CA GLU A 87 -9.58 2.42 -6.15
C GLU A 87 -10.24 1.05 -6.07
N VAL A 88 -10.95 0.62 -7.12
CA VAL A 88 -11.57 -0.71 -7.19
C VAL A 88 -10.54 -1.82 -6.96
N LYS A 89 -9.41 -1.78 -7.68
CA LYS A 89 -8.35 -2.79 -7.53
C LYS A 89 -7.73 -2.76 -6.12
N PHE A 90 -7.50 -1.59 -5.55
CA PHE A 90 -7.00 -1.45 -4.19
C PHE A 90 -7.96 -2.06 -3.15
N PHE A 91 -9.25 -1.74 -3.23
CA PHE A 91 -10.26 -2.31 -2.33
C PHE A 91 -10.40 -3.83 -2.50
N GLU A 92 -10.25 -4.34 -3.72
CA GLU A 92 -10.25 -5.78 -4.00
C GLU A 92 -9.02 -6.48 -3.38
N MET A 93 -7.82 -5.88 -3.51
CA MET A 93 -6.61 -6.41 -2.85
C MET A 93 -6.75 -6.42 -1.32
N MET A 94 -7.35 -5.38 -0.74
CA MET A 94 -7.66 -5.36 0.70
C MET A 94 -8.67 -6.44 1.09
N LYS A 95 -9.68 -6.69 0.24
CA LYS A 95 -10.66 -7.77 0.46
C LYS A 95 -9.97 -9.13 0.47
N TYR A 96 -9.15 -9.45 -0.53
CA TYR A 96 -8.38 -10.69 -0.57
C TYR A 96 -7.41 -10.83 0.62
N HIS A 97 -6.83 -9.72 1.09
CA HIS A 97 -6.01 -9.73 2.29
C HIS A 97 -6.82 -10.16 3.53
N ARG A 98 -8.02 -9.61 3.73
CA ARG A 98 -8.91 -10.03 4.84
C ARG A 98 -9.33 -11.48 4.72
N GLU A 99 -9.70 -11.93 3.53
CA GLU A 99 -10.07 -13.33 3.28
C GLU A 99 -8.90 -14.27 3.60
N ASN A 100 -7.67 -13.93 3.20
CA ASN A 100 -6.49 -14.69 3.58
C ASN A 100 -6.34 -14.82 5.09
N VAL A 101 -6.54 -13.72 5.84
CA VAL A 101 -6.50 -13.72 7.31
C VAL A 101 -7.60 -14.62 7.87
N GLU A 102 -8.83 -14.49 7.40
CA GLU A 102 -9.98 -15.30 7.84
C GLU A 102 -9.81 -16.80 7.58
N LEU A 103 -9.13 -17.16 6.48
CA LEU A 103 -8.83 -18.54 6.12
C LEU A 103 -7.67 -19.15 6.91
N LEU A 104 -6.88 -18.36 7.64
CA LEU A 104 -5.79 -18.90 8.45
C LEU A 104 -6.29 -19.90 9.48
N ARG A 105 -5.56 -21.01 9.59
CA ARG A 105 -5.76 -22.07 10.58
C ARG A 105 -4.43 -22.38 11.23
N HIS A 106 -4.41 -22.52 12.54
CA HIS A 106 -3.19 -22.88 13.27
C HIS A 106 -3.52 -23.82 14.43
N LYS A 107 -2.75 -24.90 14.54
CA LYS A 107 -2.80 -25.83 15.67
C LYS A 107 -1.76 -25.37 16.67
N ASP A 108 -2.18 -24.99 17.86
CA ASP A 108 -1.28 -24.44 18.87
C ASP A 108 -0.38 -25.53 19.46
N PRO A 109 0.95 -25.47 19.28
CA PRO A 109 1.87 -26.45 19.86
C PRO A 109 1.89 -26.44 21.39
N ALA A 110 1.38 -25.38 22.04
CA ALA A 110 1.27 -25.30 23.50
C ALA A 110 -0.01 -25.93 24.08
N SER A 111 -0.95 -26.37 23.23
CA SER A 111 -2.22 -26.97 23.63
C SER A 111 -2.13 -28.50 23.61
N GLU A 112 -2.67 -29.16 24.64
CA GLU A 112 -2.81 -30.63 24.69
C GLU A 112 -3.90 -31.10 23.72
N GLU A 113 -4.99 -30.34 23.64
CA GLU A 113 -6.04 -30.57 22.65
C GLU A 113 -5.65 -30.00 21.28
N LEU A 114 -6.11 -30.66 20.21
CA LEU A 114 -5.95 -30.24 18.80
C LEU A 114 -6.87 -29.05 18.44
N ILE A 115 -6.94 -28.05 19.32
CA ILE A 115 -7.69 -26.82 19.09
C ILE A 115 -7.05 -26.06 17.94
N THR A 116 -7.84 -25.85 16.89
CA THR A 116 -7.42 -25.07 15.72
C THR A 116 -7.88 -23.64 15.89
N LYS A 117 -6.94 -22.73 16.19
CA LYS A 117 -7.15 -21.28 16.13
C LYS A 117 -7.45 -20.87 14.69
N LYS A 118 -8.34 -19.89 14.53
CA LYS A 118 -8.82 -19.42 13.21
C LYS A 118 -8.75 -17.91 13.11
N GLY A 119 -8.60 -17.40 11.89
CA GLY A 119 -8.69 -15.97 11.64
C GLY A 119 -7.64 -15.17 12.40
N ARG A 120 -8.06 -14.05 13.00
CA ARG A 120 -7.20 -13.15 13.77
C ARG A 120 -6.58 -13.78 15.01
N GLU A 121 -7.21 -14.77 15.63
CA GLU A 121 -6.65 -15.46 16.80
C GLU A 121 -5.36 -16.19 16.49
N VAL A 122 -5.15 -16.58 15.22
CA VAL A 122 -3.90 -17.18 14.77
C VAL A 122 -2.73 -16.23 15.04
N PHE A 123 -2.89 -14.92 14.77
CA PHE A 123 -1.82 -13.95 15.00
C PHE A 123 -1.44 -13.78 16.46
N ILE A 124 -2.37 -14.02 17.40
CA ILE A 124 -2.07 -14.02 18.84
C ILE A 124 -1.11 -15.18 19.17
N ALA A 125 -1.45 -16.39 18.71
CA ALA A 125 -0.62 -17.58 18.94
C ALA A 125 0.74 -17.48 18.22
N LEU A 126 0.76 -16.89 17.02
CA LEU A 126 1.99 -16.64 16.27
C LEU A 126 2.89 -15.64 16.99
N TYR A 127 2.32 -14.54 17.49
CA TYR A 127 3.06 -13.54 18.25
C TYR A 127 3.64 -14.12 19.55
N GLN A 128 2.85 -14.90 20.30
CA GLN A 128 3.32 -15.55 21.52
C GLN A 128 4.49 -16.51 21.24
N GLN A 129 4.37 -17.33 20.18
CA GLN A 129 5.46 -18.21 19.75
C GLN A 129 6.70 -17.42 19.31
N CYS A 130 6.54 -16.32 18.58
CA CYS A 130 7.65 -15.50 18.11
C CYS A 130 8.37 -14.80 19.27
N ASN A 131 7.64 -14.25 20.23
CA ASN A 131 8.21 -13.67 21.46
C ASN A 131 8.95 -14.71 22.30
N GLN A 132 8.39 -15.92 22.42
CA GLN A 132 9.03 -16.99 23.17
C GLN A 132 10.32 -17.44 22.47
N LEU A 133 10.25 -17.62 21.14
CA LEU A 133 11.42 -17.97 20.34
C LEU A 133 12.51 -16.90 20.42
N GLN A 134 12.15 -15.61 20.39
CA GLN A 134 13.11 -14.52 20.54
C GLN A 134 13.90 -14.64 21.85
N LYS A 135 13.22 -14.91 22.96
CA LYS A 135 13.88 -15.11 24.27
C LYS A 135 14.82 -16.31 24.26
N GLU A 136 14.39 -17.43 23.70
CA GLU A 136 15.20 -18.65 23.61
C GLU A 136 16.42 -18.45 22.69
N VAL A 137 16.26 -17.74 21.57
CA VAL A 137 17.35 -17.37 20.67
C VAL A 137 18.36 -16.45 21.35
N MET A 138 17.92 -15.42 22.08
CA MET A 138 18.82 -14.54 22.83
C MET A 138 19.57 -15.26 23.95
N GLN A 139 18.97 -16.26 24.59
CA GLN A 139 19.64 -17.09 25.60
C GLN A 139 20.72 -18.00 24.99
N LEU A 140 20.43 -18.61 23.84
CA LEU A 140 21.33 -19.54 23.15
C LEU A 140 22.43 -18.83 22.36
N LEU A 141 22.19 -17.57 21.97
CA LEU A 141 23.14 -16.70 21.29
C LEU A 141 23.38 -15.46 22.17
N PRO A 142 24.27 -15.55 23.18
CA PRO A 142 24.58 -14.41 24.02
C PRO A 142 25.29 -13.32 23.21
N LYS A 143 25.08 -12.07 23.62
CA LYS A 143 25.68 -10.89 22.99
C LYS A 143 27.21 -10.97 23.01
N GLY A 144 27.85 -10.69 21.88
CA GLY A 144 29.31 -10.61 21.78
C GLY A 144 29.86 -9.38 22.52
N VAL A 145 31.08 -9.48 23.05
CA VAL A 145 31.71 -8.43 23.90
C VAL A 145 31.78 -7.07 23.19
N GLU A 146 32.09 -7.06 21.90
CA GLU A 146 32.24 -5.83 21.09
C GLU A 146 30.98 -5.43 20.32
N GLN A 147 29.94 -6.26 20.36
CA GLN A 147 28.71 -6.03 19.58
C GLN A 147 27.88 -4.91 20.20
N SER A 148 27.30 -4.01 19.41
CA SER A 148 26.33 -3.05 19.93
C SER A 148 25.00 -3.73 20.29
N GLU A 149 24.19 -3.12 21.18
CA GLU A 149 22.83 -3.63 21.48
C GLU A 149 21.98 -3.73 20.21
N LYS A 150 22.02 -2.69 19.36
CA LYS A 150 21.24 -2.66 18.12
C LYS A 150 21.64 -3.78 17.16
N GLU A 151 22.93 -4.00 16.92
CA GLU A 151 23.40 -5.09 16.05
C GLU A 151 23.02 -6.47 16.61
N TYR A 152 23.08 -6.62 17.93
CA TYR A 152 22.67 -7.85 18.60
C TYR A 152 21.17 -8.13 18.43
N HIS A 153 20.33 -7.11 18.63
CA HIS A 153 18.90 -7.21 18.40
C HIS A 153 18.58 -7.46 16.92
N GLU A 154 19.23 -6.78 15.97
CA GLU A 154 19.01 -7.04 14.54
C GLU A 154 19.35 -8.50 14.16
N LEU A 155 20.47 -9.02 14.66
CA LEU A 155 20.90 -10.39 14.42
C LEU A 155 19.88 -11.40 14.98
N THR A 156 19.53 -11.26 16.26
CA THR A 156 18.62 -12.19 16.94
C THR A 156 17.21 -12.12 16.36
N LEU A 157 16.68 -10.93 16.06
CA LEU A 157 15.39 -10.75 15.39
C LEU A 157 15.35 -11.45 14.02
N ASN A 158 16.43 -11.31 13.24
CA ASN A 158 16.54 -11.98 11.95
C ASN A 158 16.54 -13.51 12.09
N ILE A 159 17.34 -14.06 13.00
CA ILE A 159 17.42 -15.49 13.27
C ILE A 159 16.08 -16.04 13.78
N THR A 160 15.45 -15.34 14.74
CA THR A 160 14.13 -15.68 15.29
C THR A 160 13.09 -15.78 14.19
N TYR A 161 13.00 -14.78 13.31
CA TYR A 161 11.99 -14.82 12.26
C TYR A 161 12.29 -15.88 11.19
N LEU A 162 13.57 -16.17 10.88
CA LEU A 162 13.94 -17.26 9.98
C LEU A 162 13.49 -18.61 10.53
N ILE A 163 13.80 -18.91 11.79
CA ILE A 163 13.37 -20.15 12.45
C ILE A 163 11.85 -20.22 12.53
N PHE A 164 11.19 -19.11 12.90
CA PHE A 164 9.73 -19.00 12.93
C PHE A 164 9.09 -19.23 11.54
N HIS A 165 9.69 -18.72 10.48
CA HIS A 165 9.17 -18.85 9.12
C HIS A 165 9.33 -20.27 8.59
N PHE A 166 10.54 -20.83 8.61
CA PHE A 166 10.83 -22.14 8.03
C PHE A 166 10.41 -23.30 8.95
N GLY A 167 10.50 -23.11 10.27
CA GLY A 167 10.27 -24.16 11.26
C GLY A 167 11.44 -25.13 11.39
N LEU A 168 11.30 -26.06 12.35
CA LEU A 168 12.29 -27.09 12.69
C LEU A 168 11.83 -28.50 12.29
N GLN A 169 10.88 -28.59 11.34
CA GLN A 169 10.46 -29.86 10.75
C GLN A 169 11.48 -30.33 9.72
N GLU A 170 11.61 -31.65 9.55
CA GLU A 170 12.68 -32.27 8.74
C GLU A 170 12.76 -31.73 7.30
N HIS A 171 11.63 -31.44 6.67
CA HIS A 171 11.57 -31.06 5.25
C HIS A 171 12.06 -29.62 4.96
N GLY A 172 12.42 -28.83 5.98
CA GLY A 172 12.92 -27.44 5.82
C GLY A 172 14.22 -27.14 6.56
N GLU A 173 14.74 -28.09 7.32
CA GLU A 173 15.86 -27.88 8.24
C GLU A 173 17.17 -27.59 7.50
N GLU A 174 17.51 -28.35 6.45
CA GLU A 174 18.75 -28.13 5.68
C GLU A 174 18.83 -26.73 5.07
N ALA A 175 17.71 -26.26 4.49
CA ALA A 175 17.62 -24.91 3.92
C ALA A 175 17.77 -23.84 5.01
N LEU A 176 17.13 -24.04 6.17
CA LEU A 176 17.26 -23.14 7.31
C LEU A 176 18.70 -23.09 7.83
N VAL A 177 19.34 -24.25 8.05
CA VAL A 177 20.75 -24.34 8.48
C VAL A 177 21.67 -23.59 7.51
N SER A 178 21.50 -23.79 6.20
CA SER A 178 22.28 -23.11 5.16
C SER A 178 22.15 -21.58 5.24
N ILE A 179 20.95 -21.07 5.53
CA ILE A 179 20.71 -19.64 5.70
C ILE A 179 21.32 -19.14 7.01
N LEU A 180 21.09 -19.84 8.13
CA LEU A 180 21.57 -19.44 9.45
C LEU A 180 23.10 -19.43 9.55
N ASN A 181 23.78 -20.35 8.87
CA ASN A 181 25.25 -20.39 8.82
C ASN A 181 25.88 -19.12 8.23
N LYS A 182 25.13 -18.31 7.46
CA LYS A 182 25.58 -17.00 6.97
C LYS A 182 25.61 -15.93 8.05
N TYR A 183 24.88 -16.13 9.14
CA TYR A 183 24.72 -15.16 10.23
C TYR A 183 25.40 -15.61 11.51
N VAL A 184 25.35 -16.90 11.83
CA VAL A 184 25.93 -17.52 13.04
C VAL A 184 26.70 -18.78 12.67
N PRO A 185 27.88 -18.64 12.04
CA PRO A 185 28.67 -19.79 11.63
C PRO A 185 29.05 -20.64 12.84
N HIS A 186 29.04 -21.96 12.69
CA HIS A 186 29.33 -22.96 13.72
C HIS A 186 28.33 -23.05 14.90
N GLN A 187 27.43 -22.08 15.07
CA GLN A 187 26.41 -22.10 16.13
C GLN A 187 25.02 -22.50 15.62
N ALA A 188 24.77 -22.41 14.30
CA ALA A 188 23.46 -22.71 13.71
C ALA A 188 22.94 -24.12 14.03
N GLU A 189 23.79 -25.14 13.92
CA GLU A 189 23.41 -26.54 14.20
C GLU A 189 23.10 -26.76 15.67
N HIS A 190 23.92 -26.21 16.57
CA HIS A 190 23.68 -26.27 18.01
C HIS A 190 22.37 -25.56 18.38
N LEU A 191 22.14 -24.35 17.86
CA LEU A 191 20.91 -23.59 18.07
C LEU A 191 19.67 -24.38 17.67
N ILE A 192 19.66 -24.96 16.47
CA ILE A 192 18.55 -25.79 15.98
C ILE A 192 18.36 -27.01 16.86
N THR A 193 19.44 -27.69 17.23
CA THR A 193 19.41 -28.89 18.07
C THR A 193 18.77 -28.60 19.43
N GLU A 194 19.17 -27.51 20.10
CA GLU A 194 18.60 -27.11 21.39
C GLU A 194 17.12 -26.75 21.29
N LEU A 195 16.73 -25.95 20.29
CA LEU A 195 15.34 -25.54 20.09
C LEU A 195 14.43 -26.72 19.71
N LYS A 196 14.96 -27.71 18.98
CA LYS A 196 14.23 -28.92 18.55
C LYS A 196 13.93 -29.89 19.70
N LYS A 197 14.64 -29.78 20.84
CA LYS A 197 14.32 -30.55 22.06
C LYS A 197 12.92 -30.23 22.58
N LYS A 198 12.44 -29.02 22.34
CA LYS A 198 11.09 -28.59 22.72
C LYS A 198 10.06 -29.15 21.76
N ARG A 199 9.14 -29.97 22.27
CA ARG A 199 8.11 -30.67 21.49
C ARG A 199 6.73 -30.04 21.67
N SER A 200 5.86 -30.26 20.70
CA SER A 200 4.46 -29.88 20.82
C SER A 200 3.77 -30.72 21.89
N LYS A 201 2.80 -30.14 22.61
CA LYS A 201 2.06 -30.88 23.65
C LYS A 201 1.10 -31.93 23.08
N TYR A 202 0.59 -31.72 21.87
CA TYR A 202 -0.34 -32.65 21.22
C TYR A 202 0.37 -33.84 20.53
N ASN A 203 1.67 -33.72 20.21
CA ASN A 203 2.47 -34.80 19.62
C ASN A 203 3.98 -34.60 19.91
N ALA A 204 4.57 -35.55 20.64
CA ALA A 204 5.97 -35.52 21.04
C ALA A 204 6.97 -35.66 19.87
N GLU A 205 6.57 -36.21 18.73
CA GLU A 205 7.41 -36.30 17.52
C GLU A 205 7.50 -34.95 16.79
N VAL A 206 6.51 -34.08 17.00
CA VAL A 206 6.43 -32.78 16.32
C VAL A 206 7.19 -31.73 17.14
N PRO A 207 8.20 -31.04 16.58
CA PRO A 207 8.87 -29.94 17.26
C PRO A 207 7.88 -28.81 17.55
N PHE A 208 8.11 -28.06 18.63
CA PHE A 208 7.25 -26.94 19.02
C PHE A 208 7.19 -25.86 17.92
N TYR A 209 8.34 -25.53 17.31
CA TYR A 209 8.44 -24.57 16.23
C TYR A 209 8.25 -25.25 14.87
N VAL A 210 6.99 -25.39 14.44
CA VAL A 210 6.62 -26.12 13.21
C VAL A 210 6.83 -25.34 11.92
N GLY A 211 7.03 -24.02 11.99
CA GLY A 211 7.16 -23.16 10.82
C GLY A 211 5.82 -22.63 10.29
N HIS A 212 5.90 -21.46 9.67
CA HIS A 212 4.72 -20.69 9.23
C HIS A 212 4.81 -20.21 7.77
N GLN A 213 5.79 -20.68 6.99
CA GLN A 213 6.03 -20.26 5.61
C GLN A 213 4.78 -20.37 4.73
N SER A 214 4.06 -21.49 4.78
CA SER A 214 2.86 -21.70 3.95
C SER A 214 1.74 -20.70 4.28
N LYS A 215 1.58 -20.35 5.56
CA LYS A 215 0.55 -19.43 6.07
C LYS A 215 0.94 -17.98 5.80
N LEU A 216 2.11 -17.58 6.29
CA LEU A 216 2.58 -16.20 6.26
C LEU A 216 3.12 -15.80 4.89
N GLY A 217 3.60 -16.75 4.08
CA GLY A 217 4.07 -16.46 2.73
C GLY A 217 3.00 -15.80 1.86
N ASN A 218 1.76 -16.31 1.88
CA ASN A 218 0.65 -15.72 1.13
C ASN A 218 0.21 -14.37 1.73
N TYR A 219 0.12 -14.29 3.06
CA TYR A 219 -0.19 -13.05 3.78
C TYR A 219 0.76 -11.90 3.40
N PHE A 220 2.08 -12.12 3.55
CA PHE A 220 3.09 -11.11 3.26
C PHE A 220 3.23 -10.80 1.77
N ARG A 221 3.07 -11.79 0.88
CA ARG A 221 3.12 -11.55 -0.57
C ARG A 221 1.99 -10.63 -1.00
N HIS A 222 0.76 -10.90 -0.57
CA HIS A 222 -0.39 -10.04 -0.89
C HIS A 222 -0.25 -8.65 -0.27
N LEU A 223 0.19 -8.57 0.99
CA LEU A 223 0.41 -7.29 1.65
C LEU A 223 1.50 -6.46 0.95
N TYR A 224 2.64 -7.07 0.63
CA TYR A 224 3.73 -6.44 -0.13
C TYR A 224 3.24 -5.89 -1.47
N HIS A 225 2.49 -6.70 -2.24
CA HIS A 225 1.97 -6.25 -3.54
C HIS A 225 0.94 -5.14 -3.41
N THR A 226 0.12 -5.14 -2.35
CA THR A 226 -0.85 -4.06 -2.09
C THR A 226 -0.13 -2.76 -1.81
N ILE A 227 0.87 -2.77 -0.92
CA ILE A 227 1.67 -1.58 -0.61
C ILE A 227 2.41 -1.10 -1.86
N LYS A 228 3.07 -2.02 -2.57
CA LYS A 228 3.77 -1.72 -3.83
C LYS A 228 2.85 -1.08 -4.86
N TYR A 229 1.62 -1.57 -4.99
CA TYR A 229 0.65 -1.06 -5.95
C TYR A 229 0.32 0.42 -5.69
N VAL A 230 0.07 0.78 -4.44
CA VAL A 230 -0.18 2.17 -4.05
C VAL A 230 1.09 3.02 -4.21
N ASP A 231 2.21 2.56 -3.69
CA ASP A 231 3.48 3.30 -3.64
C ASP A 231 4.00 3.67 -5.05
N GLN A 232 3.83 2.76 -6.01
CA GLN A 232 4.28 2.94 -7.40
C GLN A 232 3.28 3.68 -8.30
N THR A 233 2.08 3.98 -7.83
CA THR A 233 1.08 4.68 -8.64
C THR A 233 1.45 6.15 -8.81
N LYS A 234 1.73 6.56 -10.05
CA LYS A 234 2.33 7.86 -10.37
C LYS A 234 1.37 9.05 -10.26
N PHE A 235 0.07 8.84 -10.49
CA PHE A 235 -0.91 9.93 -10.45
C PHE A 235 -1.35 10.29 -9.03
N LEU A 236 -1.02 9.46 -8.04
CA LEU A 236 -1.29 9.74 -6.63
C LEU A 236 -0.22 10.66 -6.06
N THR A 237 -0.67 11.65 -5.31
CA THR A 237 0.20 12.43 -4.42
C THR A 237 0.69 11.57 -3.26
N GLU A 238 1.78 11.97 -2.59
CA GLU A 238 2.27 11.23 -1.43
C GLU A 238 1.23 11.19 -0.30
N ASP A 239 0.47 12.27 -0.08
CA ASP A 239 -0.61 12.31 0.92
C ASP A 239 -1.74 11.31 0.60
N GLU A 240 -2.09 11.16 -0.68
CA GLU A 240 -3.07 10.14 -1.10
C GLU A 240 -2.53 8.73 -0.88
N LYS A 241 -1.26 8.47 -1.22
CA LYS A 241 -0.63 7.18 -0.95
C LYS A 241 -0.63 6.85 0.55
N GLN A 242 -0.30 7.83 1.38
CA GLN A 242 -0.38 7.71 2.84
C GLN A 242 -1.80 7.35 3.29
N SER A 243 -2.81 8.05 2.77
CA SER A 243 -4.22 7.78 3.08
C SER A 243 -4.63 6.36 2.70
N PHE A 244 -4.27 5.88 1.50
CA PHE A 244 -4.56 4.52 1.07
C PHE A 244 -3.87 3.47 1.95
N ILE A 245 -2.57 3.60 2.22
CA ILE A 245 -1.88 2.64 3.10
C ILE A 245 -2.39 2.72 4.53
N LYS A 246 -2.79 3.89 5.03
CA LYS A 246 -3.44 4.02 6.34
C LYS A 246 -4.76 3.27 6.41
N MET A 247 -5.57 3.28 5.35
CA MET A 247 -6.80 2.45 5.27
C MET A 247 -6.49 0.95 5.34
N LEU A 248 -5.44 0.51 4.64
CA LEU A 248 -4.96 -0.87 4.71
C LEU A 248 -4.45 -1.20 6.13
N ARG A 249 -3.62 -0.33 6.73
CA ARG A 249 -3.09 -0.50 8.08
C ARG A 249 -4.18 -0.58 9.15
N ALA A 250 -5.28 0.15 8.98
CA ALA A 250 -6.42 0.09 9.90
C ALA A 250 -7.06 -1.32 9.97
N GLN A 251 -6.74 -2.23 9.04
CA GLN A 251 -7.17 -3.62 9.12
C GLN A 251 -6.33 -4.46 10.10
N PHE A 252 -5.08 -4.07 10.36
CA PHE A 252 -4.14 -4.87 11.15
C PHE A 252 -4.40 -4.73 12.65
N THR A 253 -4.48 -5.87 13.33
CA THR A 253 -4.37 -5.91 14.79
C THR A 253 -2.94 -5.58 15.25
N THR A 254 -2.78 -5.22 16.53
CA THR A 254 -1.46 -5.04 17.14
C THR A 254 -0.57 -6.29 17.00
N TYR A 255 -1.17 -7.48 17.08
CA TYR A 255 -0.47 -8.76 16.87
C TYR A 255 0.03 -8.91 15.43
N GLU A 256 -0.79 -8.55 14.43
CA GLU A 256 -0.36 -8.51 13.04
C GLU A 256 0.79 -7.51 12.81
N GLN A 257 0.71 -6.32 13.42
CA GLN A 257 1.80 -5.34 13.34
C GLN A 257 3.10 -5.85 13.95
N ALA A 258 3.04 -6.58 15.07
CA ALA A 258 4.21 -7.24 15.64
C ALA A 258 4.81 -8.29 14.68
N ILE A 259 3.98 -9.11 14.04
CA ILE A 259 4.47 -10.08 13.04
C ILE A 259 5.05 -9.38 11.81
N ILE A 260 4.48 -8.24 11.38
CA ILE A 260 5.06 -7.38 10.33
C ILE A 260 6.43 -6.84 10.76
N PHE A 261 6.58 -6.38 12.01
CA PHE A 261 7.86 -5.93 12.56
C PHE A 261 8.92 -7.04 12.46
N TYR A 262 8.64 -8.24 12.98
CA TYR A 262 9.59 -9.35 12.93
C TYR A 262 9.95 -9.72 11.48
N ASN A 263 8.98 -9.71 10.56
CA ASN A 263 9.26 -9.94 9.15
C ASN A 263 10.21 -8.88 8.58
N ALA A 264 9.93 -7.60 8.82
CA ALA A 264 10.73 -6.48 8.32
C ALA A 264 12.17 -6.49 8.84
N MET A 265 12.36 -6.94 10.09
CA MET A 265 13.69 -7.07 10.69
C MET A 265 14.50 -8.23 10.11
N SER A 266 13.83 -9.25 9.57
CA SER A 266 14.49 -10.37 8.89
C SER A 266 14.96 -10.05 7.47
N VAL A 267 15.88 -10.87 6.96
CA VAL A 267 16.30 -10.85 5.56
C VAL A 267 15.14 -11.09 4.58
N LEU A 268 14.09 -11.81 4.99
CA LEU A 268 12.90 -12.04 4.16
C LEU A 268 12.09 -10.76 3.95
N GLY A 269 12.12 -9.83 4.90
CA GLY A 269 11.46 -8.52 4.82
C GLY A 269 12.37 -7.39 4.35
N LYS A 270 13.62 -7.67 3.94
CA LYS A 270 14.63 -6.64 3.58
C LYS A 270 14.10 -5.55 2.65
N LYS A 271 13.33 -5.92 1.61
CA LYS A 271 12.75 -4.97 0.65
C LYS A 271 11.82 -3.94 1.31
N TRP A 272 11.18 -4.27 2.42
CA TRP A 272 10.30 -3.34 3.13
C TRP A 272 11.12 -2.22 3.78
N ARG A 273 12.28 -2.58 4.36
CA ARG A 273 13.24 -1.63 4.94
C ARG A 273 13.94 -0.81 3.86
N GLU A 274 14.37 -1.43 2.77
CA GLU A 274 15.00 -0.73 1.64
C GLU A 274 14.08 0.32 1.00
N ASN A 275 12.77 0.03 0.89
CA ASN A 275 11.78 1.01 0.44
C ASN A 275 11.29 1.95 1.55
N ARG A 276 11.79 1.80 2.79
CA ARG A 276 11.40 2.55 3.99
C ARG A 276 9.89 2.54 4.24
N TRP A 277 9.19 1.47 3.87
CA TRP A 277 7.72 1.41 3.95
C TRP A 277 7.22 1.35 5.39
N ILE A 278 8.01 0.82 6.33
CA ILE A 278 7.64 0.76 7.75
C ILE A 278 7.48 2.17 8.29
N GLU A 279 8.47 3.03 8.10
CA GLU A 279 8.51 4.41 8.58
C GLU A 279 7.63 5.31 7.72
N LYS A 280 7.75 5.19 6.39
CA LYS A 280 6.99 6.00 5.42
C LYS A 280 5.50 5.90 5.71
N TYR A 281 4.96 4.69 5.87
CA TYR A 281 3.53 4.46 6.03
C TYR A 281 3.10 4.16 7.47
N GLU A 282 4.04 4.27 8.42
CA GLU A 282 3.83 4.01 9.83
C GLU A 282 3.18 2.64 10.10
N LEU A 283 3.63 1.57 9.42
CA LEU A 283 2.93 0.27 9.39
C LEU A 283 2.74 -0.38 10.76
N ILE A 284 3.63 -0.06 11.71
CA ILE A 284 3.67 -0.61 13.06
C ILE A 284 3.29 0.42 14.15
N LYS A 285 2.60 1.50 13.76
CA LYS A 285 2.29 2.64 14.64
C LYS A 285 1.56 2.27 15.93
N ASN A 286 0.76 1.21 15.91
CA ASN A 286 -0.15 0.83 17.01
C ASN A 286 0.48 -0.23 17.95
N ILE A 287 1.76 -0.55 17.80
CA ILE A 287 2.48 -1.40 18.77
C ILE A 287 2.67 -0.60 20.07
N PRO A 288 2.12 -1.05 21.22
CA PRO A 288 2.26 -0.36 22.48
C PRO A 288 3.66 -0.59 23.10
N PRO A 289 4.06 0.22 24.09
CA PRO A 289 5.32 0.03 24.80
C PRO A 289 5.41 -1.37 25.42
N LYS A 290 6.61 -1.96 25.42
CA LYS A 290 6.91 -3.30 25.97
C LYS A 290 6.17 -4.47 25.31
N PHE A 291 5.44 -4.24 24.21
CA PHE A 291 4.72 -5.29 23.51
C PHE A 291 5.65 -6.31 22.85
N LEU A 292 6.86 -5.94 22.44
CA LEU A 292 7.84 -6.87 21.88
C LEU A 292 8.83 -7.40 22.94
N GLY A 293 8.45 -7.33 24.22
CA GLY A 293 9.32 -7.69 25.32
C GLY A 293 10.42 -6.65 25.53
N GLU A 294 11.66 -7.08 25.39
CA GLU A 294 12.87 -6.25 25.59
C GLU A 294 13.21 -5.39 24.36
N ILE A 295 12.64 -5.72 23.19
CA ILE A 295 12.90 -5.03 21.94
C ILE A 295 12.04 -3.76 21.85
N ASP A 296 12.67 -2.60 21.70
CA ASP A 296 11.97 -1.37 21.34
C ASP A 296 12.05 -1.13 19.81
N PRO A 297 10.91 -1.11 19.09
CA PRO A 297 10.88 -0.77 17.66
C PRO A 297 11.59 0.55 17.30
N LYS A 298 11.66 1.51 18.23
CA LYS A 298 12.31 2.81 18.02
C LYS A 298 13.81 2.72 17.82
N GLU A 299 14.45 1.64 18.25
CA GLU A 299 15.86 1.38 17.99
C GLU A 299 16.14 1.25 16.48
N PHE A 300 15.15 0.83 15.70
CA PHE A 300 15.29 0.49 14.28
C PHE A 300 14.55 1.46 13.35
N PHE A 301 13.41 2.01 13.80
CA PHE A 301 12.51 2.80 12.96
C PHE A 301 12.24 4.17 13.56
N GLU A 302 12.68 5.22 12.87
CA GLU A 302 12.40 6.60 13.23
C GLU A 302 10.96 6.98 12.81
N MET A 303 10.01 6.76 13.72
CA MET A 303 8.60 7.09 13.50
C MET A 303 7.86 7.39 14.81
N ARG A 304 6.74 8.12 14.71
CA ARG A 304 5.91 8.47 15.88
C ARG A 304 4.87 7.38 16.14
N PHE A 305 4.96 6.73 17.29
CA PHE A 305 3.97 5.74 17.73
C PHE A 305 2.71 6.40 18.29
N GLU A 306 1.58 5.69 18.25
CA GLU A 306 0.28 6.25 18.65
C GLU A 306 0.24 6.67 20.11
N TYR A 307 0.88 5.91 21.00
CA TYR A 307 0.91 6.19 22.44
C TYR A 307 1.68 7.46 22.83
N GLU A 308 2.44 8.07 21.90
CA GLU A 308 3.15 9.34 22.13
C GLU A 308 2.28 10.58 21.88
N GLY A 309 1.04 10.38 21.44
CA GLY A 309 0.05 11.44 21.30
C GLY A 309 -0.97 11.50 22.43
N LEU A 310 -0.89 10.56 23.39
CA LEU A 310 -1.81 10.42 24.52
C LEU A 310 -1.35 11.18 25.76
#